data_AF-A0A1H5A2W6-F1
#
_entry.id   AF-A0A1H5A2W6-F1
#
_cell.length_a   1.000
_cell.length_b   1.000
_cell.length_c   1.000
_cell.angle_alpha   90.00
_cell.angle_beta   90.00
_cell.angle_gamma   90.00
#
_symmetry.space_group_name_H-M   'P 1'
#
loop_
_entity.id
_entity.type
_entity.pdbx_description
1 polymer ?
#
loop_
_entity_poly.entity_id
_entity_poly.type
_entity_poly.pdbx_seq_one_letter_code
_entity_poly.pdbx_strand_id
1 'polypeptide(L)'
;MQQAQLNLVIGSVASFQASSFIPAGLERDAVVSPAECSLLVSDMEISAYLRRLMTFEQMTAEITRICDLAKAREEFGEWGLFDFDSLQTAYACIDSGSSSLGWLYGHERQRLNQLKIALPTSGESAAEARERIQARIAARRQARLEAAHEAVFHAPDLTRQTSGCAAELAVYSLPVCGSQHAAVPAIHHPRAIPSAIG
;
A
#
# COMPACT_ATOMS: atom_id res chain seq x y z
N MET A 1 35.79 -26.56 -55.09
CA MET A 1 34.75 -25.59 -54.69
C MET A 1 33.41 -26.30 -54.67
N GLN A 2 32.86 -26.63 -53.50
CA GLN A 2 31.46 -27.03 -53.33
C GLN A 2 31.09 -26.75 -51.87
N GLN A 3 30.43 -25.61 -51.64
CA GLN A 3 29.84 -25.24 -50.36
C GLN A 3 28.37 -25.70 -50.38
N ALA A 4 28.03 -26.62 -49.49
CA ALA A 4 26.66 -27.05 -49.26
C ALA A 4 25.92 -25.97 -48.44
N GLN A 5 24.87 -25.40 -49.03
CA GLN A 5 23.91 -24.55 -48.32
C GLN A 5 22.93 -25.45 -47.56
N LEU A 6 23.07 -25.51 -46.23
CA LEU A 6 22.03 -26.02 -45.34
C LEU A 6 20.99 -24.92 -45.16
N ASN A 7 19.93 -24.97 -45.98
CA ASN A 7 18.73 -24.19 -45.77
C ASN A 7 18.03 -24.69 -44.50
N LEU A 8 18.16 -23.92 -43.43
CA LEU A 8 17.46 -24.10 -42.17
C LEU A 8 15.98 -23.72 -42.39
N VAL A 9 15.18 -24.68 -42.84
CA VAL A 9 13.71 -24.58 -42.79
C VAL A 9 13.32 -24.78 -41.33
N ILE A 10 13.37 -23.70 -40.54
CA ILE A 10 12.66 -23.66 -39.27
C ILE A 10 11.18 -23.57 -39.65
N GLY A 11 10.53 -24.74 -39.70
CA GLY A 11 9.10 -24.84 -39.86
C GLY A 11 8.41 -23.98 -38.81
N SER A 12 7.48 -23.15 -39.28
CA SER A 12 6.45 -22.50 -38.47
C SER A 12 5.81 -23.56 -37.59
N VAL A 13 6.26 -23.66 -36.34
CA VAL A 13 5.62 -24.50 -35.33
C VAL A 13 4.24 -23.90 -35.16
N ALA A 14 3.22 -24.63 -35.58
CA ALA A 14 1.84 -24.25 -35.33
C ALA A 14 1.72 -23.95 -33.83
N SER A 15 1.42 -22.70 -33.49
CA SER A 15 1.17 -22.30 -32.11
C SER A 15 0.06 -23.19 -31.58
N PHE A 16 0.44 -24.13 -30.71
CA PHE A 16 -0.51 -24.96 -29.99
C PHE A 16 -1.39 -23.98 -29.21
N GLN A 17 -2.68 -23.90 -29.53
CA GLN A 17 -3.61 -23.04 -28.81
C GLN A 17 -3.91 -23.68 -27.44
N ALA A 18 -2.93 -23.63 -26.53
CA ALA A 18 -3.07 -24.06 -25.14
C ALA A 18 -4.18 -23.29 -24.40
N SER A 19 -4.65 -22.18 -24.97
CA SER A 19 -5.72 -21.33 -24.45
C SER A 19 -7.02 -22.07 -24.15
N SER A 20 -7.29 -23.23 -24.77
CA SER A 20 -8.53 -24.00 -24.47
C SER A 20 -8.52 -24.71 -23.11
N PHE A 21 -7.36 -24.85 -22.46
CA PHE A 21 -7.21 -25.57 -21.19
C PHE A 21 -7.07 -24.64 -19.98
N ILE A 22 -6.87 -23.34 -20.22
CA ILE A 22 -6.72 -22.34 -19.15
C ILE A 22 -8.12 -21.81 -18.79
N PRO A 23 -8.53 -21.84 -17.50
CA PRO A 23 -9.76 -21.19 -17.08
C PRO A 23 -9.74 -19.68 -17.40
N ALA A 24 -10.87 -19.13 -17.83
CA ALA A 24 -10.99 -17.70 -18.21
C ALA A 24 -10.43 -16.71 -17.17
N GLY A 25 -10.56 -17.02 -15.87
CA GLY A 25 -10.02 -16.20 -14.80
C GLY A 25 -8.50 -16.22 -14.64
N LEU A 26 -7.80 -17.12 -15.34
CA LEU A 26 -6.34 -17.29 -15.32
C LEU A 26 -5.68 -16.92 -16.65
N GLU A 27 -6.47 -16.52 -17.65
CA GLU A 27 -6.00 -16.11 -18.96
C GLU A 27 -5.06 -14.89 -18.90
N ARG A 28 -4.37 -14.63 -20.01
CA ARG A 28 -3.30 -13.62 -20.11
C ARG A 28 -3.76 -12.19 -19.83
N ASP A 29 -5.02 -11.90 -20.10
CA ASP A 29 -5.65 -10.59 -19.97
C ASP A 29 -6.71 -10.53 -18.87
N ALA A 30 -6.76 -11.53 -17.99
CA ALA A 30 -7.78 -11.67 -16.94
C ALA A 30 -7.87 -10.45 -15.99
N VAL A 31 -6.75 -9.80 -15.67
CA VAL A 31 -6.72 -8.60 -14.80
C VAL A 31 -6.16 -7.38 -15.51
N VAL A 32 -5.10 -7.55 -16.30
CA VAL A 32 -4.44 -6.45 -17.03
C VAL A 32 -4.40 -6.81 -18.49
N SER A 33 -4.96 -5.97 -19.35
CA SER A 33 -4.88 -6.18 -20.78
C SER A 33 -3.49 -5.79 -21.30
N PRO A 34 -2.85 -6.61 -22.16
CA PRO A 34 -1.59 -6.23 -22.79
C PRO A 34 -1.73 -5.00 -23.73
N ALA A 35 -2.95 -4.65 -24.14
CA ALA A 35 -3.24 -3.47 -24.96
C ALA A 35 -3.52 -2.21 -24.12
N GLU A 36 -3.38 -2.26 -22.80
CA GLU A 36 -3.68 -1.12 -21.94
C GLU A 36 -2.70 0.04 -22.19
N CYS A 37 -3.23 1.21 -22.55
CA CYS A 37 -2.42 2.38 -22.91
C CYS A 37 -1.53 2.89 -21.77
N SER A 38 -1.88 2.61 -20.51
CA SER A 38 -1.10 2.99 -19.34
C SER A 38 0.28 2.31 -19.31
N LEU A 39 0.42 1.13 -19.95
CA LEU A 39 1.67 0.40 -20.08
C LEU A 39 2.70 1.12 -20.96
N LEU A 40 2.27 2.09 -21.77
CA LEU A 40 3.16 2.87 -22.63
C LEU A 40 3.72 4.12 -21.93
N VAL A 41 3.18 4.47 -20.76
CA VAL A 41 3.60 5.66 -20.00
C VAL A 41 4.95 5.39 -19.34
N SER A 42 5.86 6.37 -19.43
CA SER A 42 7.20 6.27 -18.85
C SER A 42 7.16 6.21 -17.32
N ASP A 43 8.16 5.56 -16.70
CA ASP A 43 8.26 5.45 -15.25
C ASP A 43 8.34 6.81 -14.54
N MET A 44 8.82 7.86 -15.23
CA MET A 44 8.90 9.22 -14.68
C MET A 44 7.52 9.90 -14.59
N GLU A 45 6.60 9.56 -15.50
CA GLU A 45 5.29 10.21 -15.62
C GLU A 45 4.16 9.37 -15.02
N ILE A 46 4.39 8.06 -14.86
CA ILE A 46 3.35 7.11 -14.46
C ILE A 46 2.74 7.42 -13.11
N SER A 47 3.53 7.93 -12.15
CA SER A 47 3.04 8.27 -10.81
C SER A 47 1.97 9.35 -10.88
N ALA A 48 2.26 10.46 -11.56
CA ALA A 48 1.31 11.55 -11.76
C ALA A 48 0.10 11.11 -12.60
N TYR A 49 0.34 10.31 -13.63
CA TYR A 49 -0.70 9.77 -14.50
C TYR A 49 -1.70 8.89 -13.72
N LEU A 50 -1.22 7.89 -12.98
CA LEU A 50 -2.08 6.98 -12.22
C LEU A 50 -2.77 7.66 -11.04
N ARG A 51 -2.08 8.54 -10.31
CA ARG A 51 -2.70 9.33 -9.21
C ARG A 51 -3.82 10.25 -9.70
N ARG A 52 -3.83 10.63 -10.99
CA ARG A 52 -4.93 11.41 -11.61
C ARG A 52 -6.15 10.54 -11.93
N LEU A 53 -5.93 9.27 -12.26
CA LEU A 53 -6.98 8.37 -12.76
C LEU A 53 -7.55 7.46 -11.68
N MET A 54 -6.76 7.16 -10.65
CA MET A 54 -7.07 6.17 -9.64
C MET A 54 -6.84 6.72 -8.23
N THR A 55 -7.70 6.32 -7.31
CA THR A 55 -7.50 6.56 -5.89
C THR A 55 -6.46 5.60 -5.30
N PHE A 56 -5.95 5.93 -4.12
CA PHE A 56 -5.05 5.06 -3.36
C PHE A 56 -5.65 3.65 -3.13
N GLU A 57 -6.91 3.59 -2.76
CA GLU A 57 -7.63 2.33 -2.52
C GLU A 57 -7.75 1.51 -3.80
N GLN A 58 -8.05 2.15 -4.94
CA GLN A 58 -8.15 1.48 -6.23
C GLN A 58 -6.81 0.90 -6.67
N MET A 59 -5.71 1.66 -6.52
CA MET A 59 -4.37 1.17 -6.85
C MET A 59 -3.98 -0.03 -5.98
N THR A 60 -4.28 0.03 -4.68
CA THR A 60 -4.00 -1.06 -3.74
C THR A 60 -4.83 -2.30 -4.07
N ALA A 61 -6.13 -2.12 -4.35
CA ALA A 61 -7.01 -3.21 -4.74
C ALA A 61 -6.58 -3.86 -6.06
N GLU A 62 -6.05 -3.10 -7.01
CA GLU A 62 -5.51 -3.64 -8.25
C GLU A 62 -4.21 -4.42 -8.03
N ILE A 63 -3.30 -3.93 -7.19
CA ILE A 63 -2.11 -4.69 -6.76
C ILE A 63 -2.52 -6.03 -6.15
N THR A 64 -3.50 -6.04 -5.25
CA THR A 64 -4.02 -7.27 -4.64
C THR A 64 -4.59 -8.22 -5.68
N ARG A 65 -5.40 -7.74 -6.62
CA ARG A 65 -5.95 -8.56 -7.71
C ARG A 65 -4.86 -9.19 -8.58
N ILE A 66 -3.81 -8.45 -8.93
CA ILE A 66 -2.67 -8.99 -9.70
C ILE A 66 -1.93 -10.07 -8.89
N CYS A 67 -1.68 -9.83 -7.61
CA CYS A 67 -1.04 -10.81 -6.73
C CYS A 67 -1.88 -12.08 -6.54
N ASP A 68 -3.19 -11.94 -6.38
CA ASP A 68 -4.10 -13.08 -6.20
C ASP A 68 -4.22 -13.90 -7.50
N LEU A 69 -4.22 -13.23 -8.66
CA LEU A 69 -4.13 -13.92 -9.96
C LEU A 69 -2.85 -14.75 -10.07
N ALA A 70 -1.71 -14.18 -9.65
CA ALA A 70 -0.44 -14.88 -9.67
C ALA A 70 -0.46 -16.14 -8.81
N LYS A 71 -1.03 -16.05 -7.59
CA LYS A 71 -1.24 -17.20 -6.70
C LYS A 71 -2.19 -18.22 -7.31
N ALA A 72 -3.28 -17.78 -7.92
CA ALA A 72 -4.24 -18.69 -8.54
C ALA A 72 -3.62 -19.47 -9.72
N ARG A 73 -2.72 -18.84 -10.48
CA ARG A 73 -1.92 -19.53 -11.52
C ARG A 73 -0.90 -20.49 -10.92
N GLU A 74 -0.24 -20.09 -9.82
CA GLU A 74 0.67 -20.95 -9.06
C GLU A 74 -0.03 -22.20 -8.52
N GLU A 75 -1.22 -22.06 -7.95
CA GLU A 75 -2.05 -23.15 -7.45
C GLU A 75 -2.59 -24.05 -8.56
N PHE A 76 -2.82 -23.51 -9.76
CA PHE A 76 -3.21 -24.31 -10.93
C PHE A 76 -2.06 -25.22 -11.41
N GLY A 77 -0.80 -24.86 -11.14
CA GLY A 77 0.33 -25.81 -11.11
C GLY A 77 0.98 -26.16 -12.46
N GLU A 78 0.46 -25.69 -13.59
CA GLU A 78 0.95 -26.06 -14.92
C GLU A 78 1.62 -24.89 -15.64
N TRP A 79 2.87 -24.58 -15.27
CA TRP A 79 3.63 -23.47 -15.86
C TRP A 79 3.69 -23.53 -17.39
N GLY A 80 3.88 -24.72 -17.96
CA GLY A 80 4.02 -24.91 -19.41
C GLY A 80 2.74 -24.65 -20.22
N LEU A 81 1.59 -24.51 -19.56
CA LEU A 81 0.35 -24.10 -20.23
C LEU A 81 0.28 -22.59 -20.43
N PHE A 82 0.91 -21.82 -19.56
CA PHE A 82 0.98 -20.39 -19.67
C PHE A 82 2.19 -20.04 -20.54
N ASP A 83 1.94 -19.37 -21.67
CA ASP A 83 2.99 -18.83 -22.55
C ASP A 83 3.71 -17.64 -21.89
N PHE A 84 4.21 -17.82 -20.68
CA PHE A 84 5.04 -16.83 -20.01
C PHE A 84 6.30 -16.64 -20.84
N ASP A 85 6.68 -15.37 -21.06
CA ASP A 85 7.97 -15.05 -21.67
C ASP A 85 9.03 -15.80 -20.87
N SER A 86 9.68 -16.77 -21.52
CA SER A 86 10.72 -17.54 -20.88
C SER A 86 11.71 -16.55 -20.32
N LEU A 87 11.82 -16.46 -19.00
CA LEU A 87 12.97 -15.86 -18.35
C LEU A 87 14.13 -16.80 -18.71
N GLN A 88 14.67 -16.64 -19.91
CA GLN A 88 15.63 -17.51 -20.59
C GLN A 88 16.99 -17.55 -19.87
N THR A 89 17.07 -17.01 -18.66
CA THR A 89 18.30 -16.88 -17.86
C THR A 89 18.16 -17.32 -16.41
N ALA A 90 17.00 -17.72 -15.93
CA ALA A 90 16.91 -18.37 -14.62
C ALA A 90 16.75 -19.87 -14.86
N TYR A 91 17.85 -20.62 -14.69
CA TYR A 91 17.78 -22.05 -14.45
C TYR A 91 16.58 -22.33 -13.55
N ALA A 92 15.73 -23.28 -13.94
CA ALA A 92 14.73 -23.87 -13.07
C ALA A 92 15.47 -24.62 -11.94
N CYS A 93 16.07 -23.86 -11.03
CA CYS A 93 16.55 -24.36 -9.77
C CYS A 93 15.27 -24.64 -8.99
N ILE A 94 15.04 -25.91 -8.70
CA ILE A 94 13.90 -26.44 -7.95
C ILE A 94 13.73 -25.72 -6.58
N ASP A 95 14.72 -24.93 -6.14
CA ASP A 95 14.75 -24.22 -4.86
C ASP A 95 14.97 -22.68 -4.94
N SER A 96 14.89 -22.02 -6.10
CA SER A 96 14.83 -20.54 -6.09
C SER A 96 13.44 -20.12 -5.63
N GLY A 97 13.32 -19.84 -4.33
CA GLY A 97 12.07 -19.62 -3.59
C GLY A 97 10.93 -19.07 -4.44
N SER A 98 9.81 -19.78 -4.42
CA SER A 98 8.61 -19.53 -5.22
C SER A 98 8.07 -18.12 -4.98
N SER A 99 8.61 -17.15 -5.71
CA SER A 99 7.99 -15.84 -5.78
C SER A 99 6.83 -15.98 -6.74
N SER A 100 5.60 -15.80 -6.25
CA SER A 100 4.40 -15.80 -7.09
C SER A 100 4.50 -14.83 -8.28
N LEU A 101 5.42 -13.85 -8.23
CA LEU A 101 5.73 -12.95 -9.36
C LEU A 101 6.23 -13.66 -10.63
N GLY A 102 6.75 -14.89 -10.51
CA GLY A 102 7.06 -15.73 -11.66
C GLY A 102 5.82 -15.99 -12.51
N TRP A 103 4.68 -16.20 -11.87
CA TRP A 103 3.39 -16.55 -12.47
C TRP A 103 2.62 -15.36 -13.08
N LEU A 104 3.32 -14.25 -13.32
CA LEU A 104 2.78 -13.08 -14.01
C LEU A 104 3.35 -12.99 -15.41
N TYR A 105 2.53 -12.52 -16.36
CA TYR A 105 3.01 -12.12 -17.67
C TYR A 105 3.80 -10.81 -17.61
N GLY A 106 4.57 -10.52 -18.66
CA GLY A 106 5.41 -9.32 -18.73
C GLY A 106 4.65 -8.02 -18.48
N HIS A 107 3.47 -7.85 -19.09
CA HIS A 107 2.63 -6.67 -18.95
C HIS A 107 2.03 -6.53 -17.54
N GLU A 108 1.67 -7.64 -16.89
CA GLU A 108 1.17 -7.63 -15.51
C GLU A 108 2.27 -7.23 -14.52
N ARG A 109 3.50 -7.71 -14.71
CA ARG A 109 4.66 -7.28 -13.92
C ARG A 109 4.93 -5.80 -14.11
N GLN A 110 4.85 -5.31 -15.35
CA GLN A 110 5.01 -3.90 -15.65
C GLN A 110 3.94 -3.06 -14.95
N ARG A 111 2.66 -3.46 -15.06
CA ARG A 111 1.55 -2.79 -14.38
C ARG A 111 1.72 -2.77 -12.86
N LEU A 112 2.14 -3.90 -12.28
CA LEU A 112 2.43 -3.99 -10.85
C LEU A 112 3.53 -3.01 -10.43
N ASN A 113 4.60 -2.88 -11.23
CA ASN A 113 5.67 -1.91 -10.99
C ASN A 113 5.15 -0.45 -11.06
N GLN A 114 4.39 -0.13 -12.10
CA GLN A 114 3.77 1.18 -12.29
C GLN A 114 2.87 1.57 -11.10
N LEU A 115 2.03 0.66 -10.63
CA LEU A 115 1.18 0.87 -9.45
C LEU A 115 2.01 1.11 -8.19
N LYS A 116 3.09 0.34 -7.97
CA LYS A 116 4.00 0.53 -6.82
C LYS A 116 4.69 1.89 -6.83
N ILE A 117 5.10 2.37 -8.01
CA ILE A 117 5.68 3.72 -8.18
C ILE A 117 4.63 4.82 -7.91
N ALA A 118 3.39 4.57 -8.29
CA ALA A 118 2.29 5.53 -8.10
C ALA A 118 1.77 5.61 -6.67
N LEU A 119 1.97 4.58 -5.83
CA LEU A 119 1.57 4.67 -4.43
C LEU A 119 2.31 5.80 -3.69
N PRO A 120 1.66 6.49 -2.73
CA PRO A 120 2.32 7.45 -1.86
C PRO A 120 3.50 6.81 -1.14
N THR A 121 4.64 7.49 -1.14
CA THR A 121 5.77 7.08 -0.32
C THR A 121 5.45 7.27 1.16
N SER A 122 6.17 6.55 2.03
CA SER A 122 6.05 6.73 3.48
C SER A 122 6.34 8.18 3.91
N GLY A 123 7.26 8.87 3.21
CA GLY A 123 7.58 10.27 3.41
C GLY A 123 6.42 11.21 3.07
N GLU A 124 5.77 11.01 1.91
CA GLU A 124 4.59 11.78 1.50
C GLU A 124 3.42 11.59 2.49
N SER A 125 3.18 10.35 2.90
CA SER A 125 2.13 10.01 3.88
C SER A 125 2.38 10.66 5.25
N ALA A 126 3.64 10.67 5.69
CA ALA A 126 4.03 11.32 6.94
C ALA A 126 3.91 12.85 6.87
N ALA A 127 4.25 13.46 5.73
CA ALA A 127 4.10 14.90 5.52
C ALA A 127 2.62 15.31 5.55
N GLU A 128 1.75 14.59 4.84
CA GLU A 128 0.31 14.84 4.84
C GLU A 128 -0.30 14.66 6.23
N ALA A 129 0.13 13.63 6.98
CA ALA A 129 -0.31 13.43 8.36
C ALA A 129 0.11 14.60 9.27
N ARG A 130 1.34 15.11 9.11
CA ARG A 130 1.82 16.29 9.85
C ARG A 130 1.00 17.52 9.52
N GLU A 131 0.71 17.76 8.25
CA GLU A 131 -0.11 18.89 7.80
C GLU A 131 -1.52 18.83 8.40
N ARG A 132 -2.18 17.66 8.39
CA ARG A 132 -3.49 17.46 9.03
C ARG A 132 -3.44 17.75 10.53
N ILE A 133 -2.38 17.35 11.23
CA ILE A 133 -2.20 17.64 12.66
C ILE A 133 -2.02 19.15 12.87
N GLN A 134 -1.19 19.80 12.06
CA GLN A 134 -0.97 21.25 12.15
C GLN A 134 -2.24 22.04 11.88
N ALA A 135 -3.02 21.67 10.87
CA ALA A 135 -4.32 22.27 10.57
C ALA A 135 -5.29 22.15 11.76
N ARG A 136 -5.37 20.97 12.40
CA ARG A 136 -6.18 20.76 13.60
C ARG A 136 -5.72 21.61 14.79
N ILE A 137 -4.41 21.78 14.97
CA ILE A 137 -3.84 22.64 16.02
C ILE A 137 -4.18 24.10 15.74
N ALA A 138 -4.03 24.55 14.49
CA ALA A 138 -4.37 25.90 14.07
C ALA A 138 -5.86 26.20 14.29
N ALA A 139 -6.76 25.30 13.87
CA ALA A 139 -8.21 25.43 14.10
C ALA A 139 -8.57 25.54 15.60
N ARG A 140 -7.92 24.75 16.47
CA ARG A 140 -8.12 24.83 17.92
C ARG A 140 -7.63 26.16 18.51
N ARG A 141 -6.53 26.71 17.99
CA ARG A 141 -6.01 28.02 18.43
C ARG A 141 -6.96 29.13 17.98
N GLN A 142 -7.43 29.08 16.75
CA GLN A 142 -8.39 30.02 16.18
C GLN A 142 -9.68 30.06 17.02
N ALA A 143 -10.27 28.90 17.31
CA ALA A 143 -11.48 28.81 18.12
C ALA A 143 -11.31 29.38 19.54
N ARG A 144 -10.12 29.24 20.15
CA ARG A 144 -9.80 29.84 21.45
C ARG A 144 -9.69 31.36 21.37
N LEU A 145 -9.14 31.89 20.28
CA LEU A 145 -9.05 33.33 20.07
C LEU A 145 -10.43 33.94 19.81
N GLU A 146 -11.27 33.28 19.03
CA GLU A 146 -12.66 33.68 18.80
C GLU A 146 -13.46 33.68 20.11
N ALA A 147 -13.36 32.62 20.92
CA ALA A 147 -13.99 32.57 22.24
C ALA A 147 -13.46 33.66 23.20
N ALA A 148 -12.17 33.98 23.14
CA ALA A 148 -11.60 35.07 23.94
C ALA A 148 -12.09 36.44 23.45
N HIS A 149 -12.26 36.64 22.14
CA HIS A 149 -12.81 37.86 21.57
C HIS A 149 -14.29 38.05 21.93
N GLU A 150 -15.09 36.99 21.88
CA GLU A 150 -16.48 36.99 22.37
C GLU A 150 -16.56 37.31 23.87
N ALA A 151 -15.67 36.75 24.69
CA ALA A 151 -15.62 37.04 26.13
C ALA A 151 -15.23 38.49 26.44
N VAL A 152 -14.42 39.14 25.60
CA VAL A 152 -14.07 40.57 25.73
C VAL A 152 -15.23 41.46 25.28
N PHE A 153 -15.96 41.09 24.22
CA PHE A 153 -17.11 41.86 23.74
C PHE A 153 -18.38 41.71 24.60
N HIS A 154 -18.56 40.55 25.22
CA HIS A 154 -19.66 40.27 26.15
C HIS A 154 -19.26 40.35 27.62
N ALA A 155 -18.09 40.92 27.94
CA ALA A 155 -17.77 41.27 29.31
C ALA A 155 -18.85 42.26 29.80
N PRO A 156 -19.72 41.90 30.76
CA PRO A 156 -20.60 42.87 31.37
C PRO A 156 -19.71 43.94 32.00
N ASP A 157 -19.99 45.20 31.67
CA ASP A 157 -19.31 46.36 32.21
C ASP A 157 -19.59 46.44 33.72
N LEU A 158 -18.80 45.68 34.50
CA LEU A 158 -18.80 45.69 35.97
C LEU A 158 -17.92 46.84 36.49
N THR A 159 -17.88 47.97 35.78
CA THR A 159 -17.35 49.23 36.32
C THR A 159 -18.45 50.17 36.78
N ARG A 160 -19.36 49.70 37.63
CA ARG A 160 -20.02 50.57 38.61
C ARG A 160 -20.72 49.77 39.69
N GLN A 161 -20.39 50.11 40.94
CA GLN A 161 -21.00 49.63 42.20
C GLN A 161 -20.51 48.21 42.59
N THR A 162 -19.83 47.98 43.72
CA THR A 162 -20.00 48.57 45.05
C THR A 162 -18.69 48.56 45.83
N SER A 163 -18.38 49.72 46.41
CA SER A 163 -17.58 49.85 47.62
C SER A 163 -18.15 48.96 48.74
N GLY A 164 -17.28 48.25 49.45
CA GLY A 164 -17.52 47.76 50.81
C GLY A 164 -17.94 46.30 50.92
N CYS A 165 -16.97 45.42 51.18
CA CYS A 165 -16.90 44.57 52.39
C CYS A 165 -15.86 43.47 52.19
N ALA A 166 -14.94 43.39 53.15
CA ALA A 166 -14.02 42.28 53.32
C ALA A 166 -14.76 41.03 53.81
N ALA A 167 -14.40 39.87 53.27
CA ALA A 167 -14.39 38.54 53.91
C ALA A 167 -13.80 37.57 52.87
N GLU A 168 -12.55 37.15 52.95
CA GLU A 168 -12.06 35.99 53.72
C GLU A 168 -12.61 34.64 53.23
N LEU A 169 -11.66 33.71 52.99
CA LEU A 169 -11.78 32.25 52.83
C LEU A 169 -12.34 31.71 51.51
N ALA A 170 -11.48 31.10 50.70
CA ALA A 170 -11.22 29.66 50.83
C ALA A 170 -10.28 29.18 49.69
N VAL A 171 -9.15 28.63 50.12
CA VAL A 171 -8.29 27.76 49.33
C VAL A 171 -9.12 26.57 48.82
N TYR A 172 -9.32 26.47 47.51
CA TYR A 172 -9.66 25.19 46.88
C TYR A 172 -8.45 24.72 46.07
N SER A 173 -7.65 23.90 46.73
CA SER A 173 -6.70 22.98 46.13
C SER A 173 -7.41 22.16 45.06
N LEU A 174 -7.02 22.32 43.80
CA LEU A 174 -7.38 21.40 42.73
C LEU A 174 -6.73 20.03 43.03
N PRO A 175 -7.48 18.91 42.95
CA PRO A 175 -6.86 17.60 42.97
C PRO A 175 -6.10 17.39 41.65
N VAL A 176 -4.80 17.15 41.76
CA VAL A 176 -3.98 16.55 40.70
C VAL A 176 -4.61 15.19 40.39
N CYS A 177 -5.22 15.06 39.22
CA CYS A 177 -5.69 13.79 38.69
C CYS A 177 -4.46 12.93 38.39
N GLY A 178 -4.21 11.95 39.27
CA GLY A 178 -3.13 11.00 39.15
C GLY A 178 -3.24 10.21 37.85
N SER A 179 -2.24 10.37 36.98
CA SER A 179 -1.97 9.41 35.93
C SER A 179 -1.41 8.15 36.59
N GLN A 180 -2.30 7.20 36.87
CA GLN A 180 -1.91 5.84 37.20
C GLN A 180 -1.21 5.26 35.97
N HIS A 181 0.09 5.02 36.11
CA HIS A 181 0.84 4.12 35.24
C HIS A 181 0.18 2.74 35.33
N ALA A 182 -0.63 2.39 34.33
CA ALA A 182 -0.97 1.01 34.08
C ALA A 182 0.31 0.31 33.59
N ALA A 183 0.92 -0.44 34.49
CA ALA A 183 2.01 -1.37 34.20
C ALA A 183 1.52 -2.38 33.15
N VAL A 184 2.23 -2.47 32.03
CA VAL A 184 2.06 -3.54 31.04
C VAL A 184 2.67 -4.80 31.65
N PRO A 185 1.90 -5.89 31.87
CA PRO A 185 2.50 -7.15 32.29
C PRO A 185 3.30 -7.75 31.14
N ALA A 186 4.55 -8.10 31.44
CA ALA A 186 5.43 -8.87 30.57
C ALA A 186 4.76 -10.21 30.21
N ILE A 187 4.50 -10.41 28.91
CA ILE A 187 4.01 -11.68 28.40
C ILE A 187 5.17 -12.68 28.45
N HIS A 188 5.04 -13.59 29.41
CA HIS A 188 5.83 -14.80 29.55
C HIS A 188 5.54 -15.72 28.35
N HIS A 189 6.53 -15.99 27.49
CA HIS A 189 6.44 -17.11 26.55
C HIS A 189 7.00 -18.38 27.21
N PRO A 190 6.22 -19.46 27.31
CA PRO A 190 6.73 -20.76 27.72
C PRO A 190 7.15 -21.64 26.52
N ARG A 191 8.15 -22.47 26.79
CA ARG A 191 8.53 -23.75 26.16
C ARG A 191 9.34 -23.74 24.86
N ALA A 192 10.59 -24.16 25.01
CA ALA A 192 11.16 -25.21 24.17
C ALA A 192 11.48 -26.42 25.08
N ILE A 193 10.88 -27.58 24.77
CA ILE A 193 11.28 -28.91 25.27
C ILE A 193 12.15 -29.54 24.16
N PRO A 194 13.26 -30.21 24.51
CA PRO A 194 14.17 -30.80 23.53
C PRO A 194 13.57 -32.05 22.88
N SER A 195 13.64 -32.16 21.56
CA SER A 195 13.48 -33.45 20.87
C SER A 195 14.80 -34.17 20.84
N ALA A 196 14.75 -35.39 21.35
CA ALA A 196 15.81 -36.38 21.35
C ALA A 196 16.24 -36.74 19.93
N ILE A 197 17.54 -36.91 19.76
CA ILE A 197 18.16 -37.57 18.61
C ILE A 197 18.01 -39.08 18.85
N GLY A 198 17.27 -39.73 17.96
CA GLY A 198 17.43 -41.14 17.63
C GLY A 198 18.11 -41.23 16.28
#